data_AF-L9X1Q8-F1
#
_entry.id   AF-L9X1Q8-F1
#
_cell.length_a   1.000
_cell.length_b   1.000
_cell.length_c   1.000
_cell.angle_alpha   90.00
_cell.angle_beta   90.00
_cell.angle_gamma   90.00
#
_symmetry.space_group_name_H-M   'P 1'
#
loop_
_entity.id
_entity.type
_entity.pdbx_description
1 polymer ?
#
loop_
_entity_poly.entity_id
_entity_poly.type
_entity_poly.pdbx_seq_one_letter_code
_entity_poly.pdbx_strand_id
1 'polypeptide(L)'
;MGDLNAEPGQENNFDAVGEHVVDNPRINAEGTPTSPGGRAAGDERWTAAWERRADYVLPSEEFEVLDSAVYWPDPDADPDLHATATAASDHFMVWSEVALR
;
A
#
# COMPACT_ATOMS: atom_id res chain seq x y z
N MET A 1 11.31 1.25 -11.81
CA MET A 1 11.32 -0.11 -11.23
C MET A 1 9.89 -0.63 -11.30
N GLY A 2 9.71 -1.90 -11.66
CA GLY A 2 8.37 -2.53 -11.73
C GLY A 2 7.88 -2.98 -10.35
N ASP A 3 6.63 -3.45 -10.29
CA ASP A 3 6.04 -4.03 -9.09
C ASP A 3 6.66 -5.42 -8.83
N LEU A 4 6.99 -5.70 -7.56
CA LEU A 4 7.49 -7.03 -7.18
C LEU A 4 6.32 -8.01 -6.92
N ASN A 5 5.08 -7.49 -6.86
CA ASN A 5 3.87 -8.25 -6.55
C ASN A 5 4.04 -9.17 -5.31
N ALA A 6 4.77 -8.65 -4.33
CA ALA A 6 5.23 -9.42 -3.18
C ALA A 6 4.82 -8.73 -1.89
N GLU A 7 4.02 -9.42 -1.09
CA GLU A 7 3.66 -9.02 0.27
C GLU A 7 4.63 -9.64 1.29
N PRO A 8 5.18 -8.90 2.26
CA PRO A 8 6.23 -9.40 3.13
C PRO A 8 5.70 -10.57 3.97
N GLY A 9 6.50 -11.63 4.12
CA GLY A 9 6.14 -12.83 4.87
C GLY A 9 5.21 -13.85 4.18
N GLN A 10 4.81 -13.64 2.91
CA GLN A 10 4.01 -14.62 2.14
C GLN A 10 4.89 -15.71 1.47
N GLU A 11 4.29 -16.88 1.20
CA GLU A 11 4.99 -17.96 0.48
C GLU A 11 5.43 -17.53 -0.94
N ASN A 12 6.55 -18.07 -1.42
CA ASN A 12 7.09 -17.90 -2.79
C ASN A 12 7.63 -16.51 -3.18
N ASN A 13 7.91 -15.60 -2.24
CA ASN A 13 8.57 -14.31 -2.55
C ASN A 13 9.92 -14.09 -1.86
N PHE A 14 10.46 -15.13 -1.19
CA PHE A 14 11.70 -15.08 -0.41
C PHE A 14 11.77 -13.95 0.63
N ASP A 15 10.61 -13.38 1.00
CA ASP A 15 10.50 -12.17 1.80
C ASP A 15 11.37 -10.99 1.30
N ALA A 16 11.61 -10.91 -0.01
CA ALA A 16 12.54 -9.94 -0.58
C ALA A 16 12.14 -8.49 -0.27
N VAL A 17 10.85 -8.20 -0.14
CA VAL A 17 10.37 -6.86 0.25
C VAL A 17 10.61 -6.60 1.74
N GLY A 18 10.35 -7.58 2.61
CA GLY A 18 10.65 -7.46 4.03
C GLY A 18 12.14 -7.23 4.25
N GLU A 19 12.96 -8.21 3.85
CA GLU A 19 14.38 -8.25 4.18
C GLU A 19 15.19 -7.12 3.52
N HIS A 20 14.89 -6.76 2.27
CA HIS A 20 15.76 -5.88 1.49
C HIS A 20 15.20 -4.47 1.29
N VAL A 21 13.91 -4.23 1.57
CA VAL A 21 13.27 -2.92 1.39
C VAL A 21 12.74 -2.38 2.71
N VAL A 22 11.82 -3.09 3.37
CA VAL A 22 11.16 -2.60 4.60
C VAL A 22 12.13 -2.56 5.78
N ASP A 23 12.97 -3.58 5.94
CA ASP A 23 13.94 -3.65 7.04
C ASP A 23 15.22 -2.82 6.78
N ASN A 24 15.29 -2.12 5.64
CA ASN A 24 16.44 -1.29 5.31
C ASN A 24 16.47 -0.05 6.22
N PRO A 25 17.56 0.19 6.98
CA PRO A 25 17.64 1.32 7.92
C PRO A 25 17.69 2.70 7.25
N ARG A 26 17.66 2.78 5.91
CA ARG A 26 17.53 4.03 5.15
C ARG A 26 16.12 4.29 4.65
N ILE A 27 15.19 3.36 4.88
CA ILE A 27 13.79 3.47 4.49
C ILE A 27 12.97 3.85 5.71
N ASN A 28 12.19 4.92 5.57
CA ASN A 28 11.15 5.25 6.54
C ASN A 28 9.92 4.40 6.23
N ALA A 29 9.71 3.35 7.01
CA ALA A 29 8.55 2.46 6.90
C ALA A 29 7.36 2.87 7.80
N GLU A 30 7.46 4.00 8.50
CA GLU A 30 6.38 4.54 9.32
C GLU A 30 5.21 5.00 8.43
N GLY A 31 3.98 4.95 8.97
CA GLY A 31 2.81 5.44 8.24
C GLY A 31 2.51 4.65 6.97
N THR A 32 2.63 3.31 7.03
CA THR A 32 2.23 2.44 5.92
C THR A 32 0.78 2.77 5.49
N PRO A 33 0.54 3.08 4.20
CA PRO A 33 -0.78 3.48 3.69
C PRO A 33 -1.85 2.39 3.92
N THR A 34 -3.07 2.80 4.26
CA THR A 34 -4.23 1.90 4.43
C THR A 34 -5.48 2.42 3.70
N SER A 35 -6.51 1.58 3.59
CA SER A 35 -7.80 1.95 3.02
C SER A 35 -9.01 1.39 3.76
N PRO A 36 -10.15 2.11 3.77
CA PRO A 36 -11.44 1.56 4.20
C PRO A 36 -11.92 0.40 3.32
N GLY A 37 -11.74 0.49 2.00
CA GLY A 37 -12.12 -0.57 1.05
C GLY A 37 -11.34 -1.87 1.28
N GLY A 38 -10.03 -1.78 1.53
CA GLY A 38 -9.22 -2.93 1.92
C GLY A 38 -9.67 -3.51 3.25
N ARG A 39 -10.00 -2.67 4.23
CA ARG A 39 -10.55 -3.13 5.52
C ARG A 39 -11.85 -3.91 5.33
N ALA A 40 -12.74 -3.43 4.47
CA ALA A 40 -13.98 -4.10 4.14
C ALA A 40 -13.74 -5.43 3.40
N ALA A 41 -12.69 -5.51 2.60
CA ALA A 41 -12.29 -6.72 1.87
C ALA A 41 -11.60 -7.77 2.76
N GLY A 42 -10.90 -7.36 3.82
CA GLY A 42 -10.29 -8.27 4.80
C GLY A 42 -9.01 -7.75 5.48
N ASP A 43 -8.27 -6.85 4.83
CA ASP A 43 -7.09 -6.20 5.40
C ASP A 43 -6.95 -4.78 4.83
N GLU A 44 -6.87 -3.79 5.71
CA GLU A 44 -6.75 -2.39 5.33
C GLU A 44 -5.47 -2.05 4.54
N ARG A 45 -4.47 -2.93 4.60
CA ARG A 45 -3.18 -2.79 3.93
C ARG A 45 -3.15 -3.45 2.55
N TRP A 46 -4.22 -4.10 2.11
CA TRP A 46 -4.28 -4.62 0.75
C TRP A 46 -4.30 -3.50 -0.26
N THR A 47 -3.41 -3.61 -1.24
CA THR A 47 -3.24 -2.66 -2.34
C THR A 47 -3.69 -3.26 -3.66
N ALA A 48 -4.09 -4.53 -3.67
CA ALA A 48 -4.57 -5.20 -4.87
C ALA A 48 -5.82 -6.04 -4.59
N ALA A 49 -6.67 -6.16 -5.61
CA ALA A 49 -7.96 -6.88 -5.56
C ALA A 49 -7.78 -8.39 -5.33
N TRP A 50 -6.57 -8.91 -5.52
CA TRP A 50 -6.18 -10.30 -5.24
C TRP A 50 -5.60 -10.48 -3.83
N GLU A 51 -6.05 -9.64 -2.89
CA GLU A 51 -5.84 -9.82 -1.44
C GLU A 51 -4.36 -9.75 -1.03
N ARG A 52 -3.61 -8.82 -1.61
CA ARG A 52 -2.19 -8.64 -1.32
C ARG A 52 -1.79 -7.19 -1.13
N ARG A 53 -0.78 -6.97 -0.30
CA ARG A 53 0.02 -5.73 -0.30
C ARG A 53 1.13 -5.84 -1.34
N ALA A 54 0.79 -5.54 -2.59
CA ALA A 54 1.70 -5.62 -3.72
C ALA A 54 2.46 -4.31 -3.97
N ASP A 55 1.91 -3.19 -3.48
CA ASP A 55 2.34 -1.83 -3.83
C ASP A 55 2.83 -1.06 -2.60
N TYR A 56 3.85 -0.23 -2.82
CA TYR A 56 4.57 0.43 -1.74
C TYR A 56 5.02 1.83 -2.17
N VAL A 57 4.77 2.81 -1.30
CA VAL A 57 5.43 4.11 -1.33
C VAL A 57 6.22 4.22 -0.04
N LEU A 58 7.54 4.09 -0.15
CA LEU A 58 8.47 3.99 0.99
C LEU A 58 9.54 5.07 0.85
N PRO A 59 9.36 6.23 1.49
CA PRO A 59 10.32 7.32 1.48
C PRO A 59 11.65 6.92 2.15
N SER A 60 12.72 7.65 1.86
CA SER A 60 13.94 7.51 2.66
C SER A 60 13.76 8.10 4.06
N GLU A 61 14.62 7.73 5.01
CA GLU A 61 14.71 8.29 6.36
C GLU A 61 14.98 9.81 6.41
N GLU A 62 15.22 10.46 5.28
CA GLU A 62 15.35 11.93 5.20
C GLU A 62 13.99 12.63 5.06
N PHE A 63 12.92 11.87 4.84
CA PHE A 63 11.56 12.38 4.70
C PHE A 63 10.68 12.05 5.91
N GLU A 64 9.89 13.03 6.33
CA GLU A 64 8.74 12.86 7.21
C GLU A 64 7.50 12.54 6.37
N VAL A 65 6.70 11.56 6.80
CA VAL A 65 5.41 11.25 6.19
C VAL A 65 4.35 12.14 6.84
N LEU A 66 3.77 13.05 6.06
CA LEU A 66 2.72 13.97 6.53
C LEU A 66 1.34 13.32 6.45
N ASP A 67 1.08 12.58 5.38
CA ASP A 67 -0.15 11.83 5.17
C ASP A 67 0.09 10.67 4.19
N SER A 68 -0.74 9.64 4.23
CA SER A 68 -0.65 8.51 3.32
C SER A 68 -1.95 7.71 3.26
N ALA A 69 -2.28 7.15 2.09
CA ALA A 69 -3.42 6.26 1.95
C ALA A 69 -3.33 5.34 0.72
N VAL A 70 -4.13 4.29 0.77
CA VAL A 70 -4.54 3.53 -0.42
C VAL A 70 -5.90 4.07 -0.84
N TYR A 71 -6.04 4.49 -2.10
CA TYR A 71 -7.31 4.95 -2.64
C TYR A 71 -8.20 3.75 -3.00
N TRP A 72 -8.85 3.21 -1.98
CA TRP A 72 -9.92 2.23 -2.10
C TRP A 72 -11.04 2.64 -1.14
N PRO A 73 -12.07 3.37 -1.63
CA PRO A 73 -13.14 3.89 -0.80
C PRO A 73 -13.95 2.79 -0.10
N ASP A 74 -14.63 3.16 0.99
CA ASP A 74 -15.54 2.26 1.69
C ASP A 74 -16.73 1.90 0.79
N PRO A 75 -17.07 0.62 0.63
CA PRO A 75 -18.13 0.19 -0.29
C PRO A 75 -19.53 0.63 0.16
N ASP A 76 -19.75 0.88 1.45
CA ASP A 76 -21.04 1.31 2.00
C ASP A 76 -21.14 2.84 2.05
N ALA A 77 -20.05 3.54 2.35
CA ALA A 77 -20.04 5.00 2.42
C ALA A 77 -20.02 5.66 1.04
N ASP A 78 -19.22 5.14 0.10
CA ASP A 78 -18.98 5.75 -1.22
C ASP A 78 -19.02 4.69 -2.35
N PRO A 79 -20.17 4.03 -2.60
CA PRO A 79 -20.27 2.88 -3.51
C PRO A 79 -19.84 3.19 -4.96
N ASP A 80 -20.15 4.39 -5.48
CA ASP A 80 -19.78 4.76 -6.85
C ASP A 80 -18.25 4.93 -7.02
N LEU A 81 -17.59 5.52 -6.03
CA LEU A 81 -16.13 5.68 -6.05
C LEU A 81 -15.41 4.37 -5.77
N HIS A 82 -15.97 3.53 -4.88
CA HIS A 82 -15.48 2.17 -4.69
C HIS A 82 -15.53 1.38 -6.00
N ALA A 83 -16.68 1.37 -6.68
CA ALA A 83 -16.83 0.67 -7.96
C ALA A 83 -15.89 1.24 -9.04
N THR A 84 -15.72 2.56 -9.08
CA THR A 84 -14.80 3.22 -10.02
C THR A 84 -13.35 2.80 -9.76
N ALA A 85 -12.90 2.80 -8.50
CA ALA A 85 -11.55 2.39 -8.13
C ALA A 85 -11.29 0.92 -8.50
N THR A 86 -12.22 0.02 -8.17
CA THR A 86 -12.14 -1.42 -8.49
C THR A 86 -12.18 -1.70 -9.99
N ALA A 87 -12.88 -0.89 -10.79
CA ALA A 87 -12.93 -1.06 -12.24
C ALA A 87 -11.72 -0.46 -12.98
N ALA A 88 -11.00 0.48 -12.34
CA ALA A 88 -9.88 1.16 -12.97
C ALA A 88 -8.64 0.28 -13.13
N SER A 89 -8.41 -0.63 -12.18
CA SER A 89 -7.22 -1.48 -12.08
C SER A 89 -7.46 -2.58 -11.04
N ASP A 90 -6.76 -3.71 -11.15
CA ASP A 90 -6.67 -4.72 -10.10
C ASP A 90 -5.68 -4.35 -8.98
N HIS A 91 -4.95 -3.24 -9.16
CA HIS A 91 -4.16 -2.54 -8.15
C HIS A 91 -4.81 -1.19 -7.78
N PHE A 92 -4.78 -0.85 -6.50
CA PHE A 92 -5.30 0.41 -5.95
C PHE A 92 -4.17 1.43 -5.80
N MET A 93 -4.46 2.70 -6.10
CA MET A 93 -3.47 3.78 -6.02
C MET A 93 -2.96 3.95 -4.59
N VAL A 94 -1.64 3.88 -4.41
CA VAL A 94 -0.96 4.10 -3.13
C VAL A 94 -0.20 5.42 -3.21
N TRP A 95 -0.31 6.26 -2.17
CA TRP A 95 0.39 7.55 -2.12
C TRP A 95 0.84 7.90 -0.71
N SER A 96 1.87 8.75 -0.64
CA SER A 96 2.33 9.40 0.58
C SER A 96 2.67 10.86 0.28
N GLU A 97 2.22 11.77 1.13
CA GLU A 97 2.70 13.14 1.19
C GLU A 97 3.91 13.20 2.12
N VAL A 98 4.98 13.84 1.65
CA VAL A 98 6.24 13.89 2.39
C VAL A 98 6.84 15.28 2.43
N ALA A 99 7.51 15.59 3.53
CA ALA A 99 8.37 16.75 3.67
C ALA A 99 9.81 16.32 3.98
N LEU A 100 10.79 17.12 3.55
CA LEU A 100 12.16 16.96 4.02
C LEU A 100 12.22 17.28 5.51
N ARG A 101 12.88 16.40 6.28
CA ARG A 101 13.14 16.61 7.71
C ARG A 101 14.08 17.78 7.98
#